data_AF-A0A2R4WH27-F1
#
_entry.id   AF-A0A2R4WH27-F1
#
_cell.length_a   1.000
_cell.length_b   1.000
_cell.length_c   1.000
_cell.angle_alpha   90.00
_cell.angle_beta   90.00
_cell.angle_gamma   90.00
#
_symmetry.space_group_name_H-M   'P 1'
#
loop_
_entity.id
_entity.type
_entity.pdbx_description
1 polymer ?
#
loop_
_entity_poly.entity_id
_entity_poly.type
_entity_poly.pdbx_seq_one_letter_code
_entity_poly.pdbx_strand_id
1 'polypeptide(L)'
;MPMNWRLFPPITARDQTRIVNRRTYSGVPGTVVSVPEQDGQMLQANGWTYIAPSGPTSARPAGKTGLYAAHRGAQFFDESLGKLIVFDGQTWRDPLNGNAV
;
A
#
# COMPACT_ATOMS: atom_id res chain seq x y z
N MET A 1 -10.37 -10.50 -2.02
CA MET A 1 -9.51 -10.31 -3.21
C MET A 1 -8.09 -10.11 -2.72
N PRO A 2 -7.06 -10.64 -3.40
CA PRO A 2 -5.67 -10.36 -3.03
C PRO A 2 -5.43 -8.85 -3.09
N MET A 3 -4.86 -8.30 -2.01
CA MET A 3 -4.55 -6.88 -1.87
C MET A 3 -3.09 -6.65 -2.25
N ASN A 4 -2.77 -5.49 -2.82
CA ASN A 4 -1.37 -5.07 -2.98
C ASN A 4 -0.96 -4.19 -1.81
N TRP A 5 0.34 -4.13 -1.54
CA TRP A 5 0.94 -3.22 -0.57
C TRP A 5 1.80 -2.20 -1.31
N ARG A 6 1.70 -0.95 -0.89
CA ARG A 6 2.62 0.11 -1.29
C ARG A 6 3.80 0.12 -0.32
N LEU A 7 5.01 -0.08 -0.84
CA LEU A 7 6.24 -0.12 -0.05
C LEU A 7 7.26 0.91 -0.52
N PHE A 8 8.03 1.44 0.43
CA PHE A 8 9.28 2.17 0.18
C PHE A 8 10.47 1.20 0.26
N PRO A 9 11.38 1.20 -0.73
CA PRO A 9 12.63 0.46 -0.63
C PRO A 9 13.58 1.07 0.41
N PRO A 10 14.43 0.24 1.04
CA PRO A 10 15.47 0.73 1.94
C PRO A 10 16.51 1.57 1.20
N ILE A 11 17.14 2.49 1.93
CA ILE A 11 18.23 3.32 1.38
C ILE A 11 19.50 2.51 1.13
N THR A 12 19.72 1.43 1.89
CA THR A 12 20.92 0.59 1.79
C THR A 12 20.93 -0.17 0.48
N ALA A 13 21.92 0.09 -0.39
CA ALA A 13 22.02 -0.51 -1.73
C ALA A 13 21.98 -2.04 -1.75
N ARG A 14 22.48 -2.71 -0.71
CA ARG A 14 22.46 -4.18 -0.59
C ARG A 14 21.06 -4.76 -0.38
N ASP A 15 20.12 -3.96 0.11
CA ASP A 15 18.77 -4.39 0.49
C ASP A 15 17.69 -3.91 -0.49
N GLN A 16 18.06 -3.07 -1.46
CA GLN A 16 17.20 -2.52 -2.51
C GLN A 16 16.71 -3.56 -3.51
N THR A 17 17.47 -4.64 -3.70
CA THR A 17 17.09 -5.74 -4.60
C THR A 17 16.88 -7.02 -3.80
N ARG A 18 15.66 -7.57 -3.87
CA ARG A 18 15.28 -8.80 -3.16
C ARG A 18 14.46 -9.72 -4.05
N ILE A 19 14.71 -11.02 -3.92
CA ILE A 19 13.90 -12.05 -4.57
C ILE A 19 12.96 -12.63 -3.52
N VAL A 20 11.66 -12.50 -3.75
CA VAL A 20 10.61 -12.99 -2.87
C VAL A 20 9.63 -13.78 -3.71
N ASN A 21 9.30 -15.01 -3.31
CA ASN A 21 8.39 -15.88 -4.05
C ASN A 21 8.72 -16.00 -5.56
N ARG A 22 10.03 -16.07 -5.88
CA ARG A 22 10.58 -16.11 -7.25
C ARG A 22 10.35 -14.84 -8.09
N ARG A 23 9.90 -13.74 -7.50
CA ARG A 23 9.80 -12.41 -8.11
C ARG A 23 10.95 -11.54 -7.62
N THR A 24 11.63 -10.87 -8.56
CA THR A 24 12.69 -9.91 -8.24
C THR A 24 12.08 -8.53 -8.08
N TYR A 25 12.26 -7.94 -6.89
CA TYR A 25 11.93 -6.56 -6.59
C TYR A 25 13.23 -5.76 -6.53
N SER A 26 13.29 -4.68 -7.27
CA SER A 26 14.39 -3.70 -7.22
C SER A 26 13.78 -2.33 -7.08
N GLY A 27 14.07 -1.65 -5.98
CA GLY A 27 13.57 -0.30 -5.71
C GLY A 27 14.69 0.73 -5.71
N VAL A 28 14.40 1.92 -6.18
CA VAL A 28 15.30 3.07 -6.06
C VAL A 28 14.90 3.82 -4.78
N PRO A 29 15.84 4.19 -3.89
CA PRO A 29 15.51 4.99 -2.71
C PRO A 29 14.71 6.23 -3.08
N GLY A 30 13.64 6.48 -2.32
CA GLY A 30 12.73 7.60 -2.59
C GLY A 30 11.63 7.30 -3.61
N THR A 31 11.59 6.13 -4.23
CA THR A 31 10.43 5.67 -5.03
C THR A 31 9.54 4.73 -4.24
N VAL A 32 8.34 4.46 -4.75
CA VAL A 32 7.39 3.54 -4.15
C VAL A 32 7.02 2.44 -5.13
N VAL A 33 6.86 1.22 -4.64
CA VAL A 33 6.46 0.06 -5.43
C VAL A 33 5.16 -0.53 -4.91
N SER A 34 4.34 -1.05 -5.81
CA SER A 34 3.17 -1.87 -5.45
C SER A 34 3.55 -3.32 -5.60
N VAL A 35 3.34 -4.12 -4.55
CA VAL A 35 3.68 -5.54 -4.51
C VAL A 35 2.48 -6.34 -4.01
N PRO A 36 2.33 -7.62 -4.37
CA PRO A 36 1.34 -8.47 -3.73
C PRO A 36 1.57 -8.53 -2.22
N GLU A 37 0.49 -8.50 -1.41
CA GLU A 37 0.55 -8.54 0.07
C GLU A 37 1.49 -9.63 0.61
N GLN A 38 1.42 -10.84 0.04
CA GLN A 38 2.24 -11.99 0.45
C GLN A 38 3.74 -11.71 0.30
N ASP A 39 4.11 -11.02 -0.77
CA ASP A 39 5.50 -10.61 -1.00
C ASP A 39 5.87 -9.42 -0.11
N GLY A 40 4.89 -8.53 0.11
CA GLY A 40 5.06 -7.34 0.94
C GLY A 40 5.43 -7.65 2.39
N GLN A 41 4.83 -8.69 2.98
CA GLN A 41 5.19 -9.16 4.32
C GLN A 41 6.66 -9.58 4.41
N MET A 42 7.16 -10.30 3.41
CA MET A 42 8.55 -10.73 3.36
C MET A 42 9.49 -9.57 3.07
N LEU A 43 9.13 -8.65 2.16
CA LEU A 43 9.92 -7.45 1.87
C LEU A 43 10.02 -6.55 3.10
N GLN A 44 8.93 -6.40 3.86
CA GLN A 44 8.92 -5.61 5.09
C GLN A 44 9.89 -6.19 6.13
N ALA A 45 9.93 -7.51 6.29
CA ALA A 45 10.90 -8.18 7.14
C ALA A 45 12.37 -7.97 6.68
N ASN A 46 12.57 -7.63 5.40
CA ASN A 46 13.87 -7.32 4.80
C ASN A 46 14.15 -5.81 4.69
N GLY A 47 13.50 -5.00 5.52
CA GLY A 47 13.80 -3.57 5.66
C GLY A 47 13.08 -2.65 4.69
N TRP A 48 12.14 -3.17 3.90
CA TRP A 48 11.22 -2.31 3.13
C TRP A 48 10.15 -1.73 4.05
N THR A 49 9.78 -0.47 3.83
CA THR A 49 8.82 0.21 4.70
C THR A 49 7.42 0.11 4.11
N TYR A 50 6.50 -0.48 4.85
CA TYR A 50 5.08 -0.49 4.51
C TYR A 50 4.44 0.89 4.65
N ILE A 51 3.65 1.26 3.64
CA ILE A 51 2.94 2.55 3.61
C ILE A 51 1.45 2.32 3.80
N ALA A 52 0.83 1.54 2.91
CA ALA A 52 -0.62 1.37 2.85
C ALA A 52 -1.00 0.14 2.00
N PRO A 53 -2.21 -0.42 2.18
CA PRO A 53 -2.78 -1.30 1.17
C PRO A 53 -3.05 -0.49 -0.11
N SER A 54 -2.95 -1.12 -1.28
CA SER A 54 -3.09 -0.45 -2.57
C SER A 54 -3.85 -1.31 -3.59
N GLY A 55 -4.42 -0.64 -4.58
CA GLY A 55 -5.14 -1.26 -5.69
C GLY A 55 -6.03 -0.27 -6.44
N PRO A 56 -6.81 -0.72 -7.43
CA PRO A 56 -7.74 0.14 -8.15
C PRO A 56 -8.87 0.65 -7.24
N THR A 57 -9.61 1.68 -7.67
CA THR A 57 -10.79 2.19 -6.94
C THR A 57 -11.79 1.11 -6.57
N SER A 58 -11.99 0.11 -7.43
CA SER A 58 -12.89 -1.03 -7.17
C SER A 58 -12.41 -1.97 -6.06
N ALA A 59 -11.14 -1.90 -5.68
CA ALA A 59 -10.54 -2.68 -4.59
C ALA A 59 -10.48 -1.93 -3.26
N ARG A 60 -10.98 -0.68 -3.19
CA ARG A 60 -11.06 0.07 -1.94
C ARG A 60 -11.80 -0.76 -0.89
N PRO A 61 -11.26 -0.85 0.34
CA PRO A 61 -11.96 -1.58 1.37
C PRO A 61 -13.32 -0.95 1.70
N ALA A 62 -14.35 -1.78 1.84
CA ALA A 62 -15.71 -1.37 2.18
C ALA A 62 -16.28 -2.14 3.40
N GLY A 63 -15.61 -3.21 3.83
CA GLY A 63 -16.03 -4.02 4.97
C GLY A 63 -15.72 -3.36 6.32
N LYS A 64 -16.50 -3.68 7.35
CA LYS A 64 -16.28 -3.21 8.73
C LYS A 64 -15.40 -4.15 9.57
N THR A 65 -15.05 -5.31 9.04
CA THR A 65 -14.33 -6.38 9.76
C THR A 65 -13.20 -6.94 8.90
N GLY A 66 -12.19 -7.53 9.54
CA GLY A 66 -11.02 -8.13 8.88
C GLY A 66 -9.82 -7.20 8.82
N LEU A 67 -8.71 -7.70 8.25
CA LEU A 67 -7.41 -7.01 8.22
C LEU A 67 -7.48 -5.63 7.54
N TYR A 68 -8.28 -5.53 6.48
CA TYR A 68 -8.47 -4.30 5.71
C TYR A 68 -9.82 -3.64 5.97
N ALA A 69 -10.36 -3.72 7.18
CA ALA A 69 -11.62 -3.04 7.48
C ALA A 69 -11.51 -1.52 7.27
N ALA A 70 -12.52 -0.92 6.62
CA ALA A 70 -12.67 0.52 6.45
C ALA A 70 -13.19 1.15 7.75
N HIS A 71 -12.30 1.31 8.72
CA HIS A 71 -12.53 2.09 9.92
C HIS A 71 -12.08 3.54 9.69
N ARG A 72 -12.58 4.48 10.51
CA ARG A 72 -12.11 5.87 10.45
C ARG A 72 -10.59 5.91 10.63
N GLY A 73 -9.90 6.59 9.73
CA GLY A 73 -8.43 6.67 9.69
C GLY A 73 -7.76 5.57 8.88
N ALA A 74 -8.51 4.57 8.38
CA ALA A 74 -7.97 3.57 7.47
C ALA A 74 -7.44 4.26 6.21
N GLN A 75 -6.23 3.87 5.80
CA GLN A 75 -5.55 4.40 4.63
C GLN A 75 -5.58 3.40 3.49
N PHE A 76 -5.63 3.90 2.27
CA PHE A 76 -5.52 3.09 1.05
C PHE A 76 -4.83 3.93 -0.02
N PHE A 77 -3.92 3.34 -0.79
CA PHE A 77 -3.36 3.97 -1.97
C PHE A 77 -4.19 3.56 -3.19
N ASP A 78 -5.04 4.47 -3.66
CA ASP A 78 -5.85 4.24 -4.86
C ASP A 78 -4.99 4.45 -6.10
N GLU A 79 -4.67 3.34 -6.78
CA GLU A 79 -3.83 3.32 -7.97
C GLU A 79 -4.55 3.90 -9.20
N SER A 80 -5.88 3.92 -9.21
CA SER A 80 -6.66 4.58 -10.27
C SER A 80 -6.63 6.10 -10.12
N LEU A 81 -6.59 6.61 -8.88
CA LEU A 81 -6.45 8.05 -8.61
C LEU A 81 -5.00 8.51 -8.44
N GLY A 82 -4.05 7.57 -8.31
CA GLY A 82 -2.63 7.85 -8.10
C GLY A 82 -2.32 8.51 -6.76
N LYS A 83 -3.13 8.30 -5.72
CA LYS A 83 -3.01 9.02 -4.44
C LYS A 83 -3.37 8.17 -3.22
N LEU A 84 -2.84 8.57 -2.07
CA LEU A 84 -3.27 8.06 -0.78
C LEU A 84 -4.60 8.71 -0.38
N ILE A 85 -5.54 7.89 0.08
CA ILE A 85 -6.88 8.30 0.53
C ILE A 85 -7.12 7.77 1.95
N VAL A 86 -7.95 8.47 2.71
CA VAL A 86 -8.26 8.13 4.10
C VAL A 86 -9.77 8.01 4.28
N PHE A 87 -10.22 6.97 4.96
CA PHE A 87 -11.63 6.77 5.27
C PHE A 87 -12.04 7.61 6.49
N ASP A 88 -13.08 8.44 6.37
CA ASP A 88 -13.55 9.30 7.47
C ASP A 88 -14.54 8.59 8.42
N GLY A 89 -14.91 7.35 8.11
CA GLY A 89 -15.96 6.57 8.77
C GLY A 89 -17.26 6.46 7.98
N GLN A 90 -17.39 7.20 6.88
CA GLN A 90 -18.52 7.15 5.94
C GLN A 90 -18.08 7.04 4.48
N THR A 91 -17.11 7.85 4.07
CA THR A 91 -16.59 7.88 2.71
C THR A 91 -15.06 8.01 2.69
N TRP A 92 -14.49 7.67 1.55
CA TRP A 92 -13.07 7.90 1.29
C TRP A 92 -12.84 9.37 0.95
N ARG A 93 -11.77 9.95 1.48
CA ARG A 93 -11.41 11.36 1.26
C ARG A 93 -9.95 11.51 0.84
N ASP A 94 -9.71 12.55 0.06
CA ASP A 94 -8.38 13.06 -0.21
C ASP A 94 -7.87 13.79 1.05
N PRO A 95 -6.77 13.34 1.67
CA PRO A 95 -6.26 13.95 2.90
C PRO A 95 -5.69 15.35 2.69
N LEU A 96 -5.40 15.76 1.45
CA LEU A 96 -4.81 17.08 1.16
C LEU A 96 -5.84 18.20 1.19
N ASN A 97 -7.11 17.91 0.90
CA ASN A 97 -8.17 18.93 0.78
C ASN A 97 -9.49 18.55 1.46
N GLY A 98 -9.66 17.31 1.92
CA GLY A 98 -10.87 16.82 2.60
C GLY A 98 -12.03 16.46 1.67
N ASN A 99 -11.86 16.56 0.35
CA ASN A 99 -12.92 16.20 -0.60
C ASN A 99 -13.15 14.69 -0.64
N ALA A 100 -14.40 14.30 -0.85
CA ALA A 100 -14.75 12.90 -1.08
C ALA A 100 -14.21 12.44 -2.46
N VAL A 101 -13.79 11.18 -2.53
CA VAL A 101 -13.17 10.55 -3.72
C VAL A 101 -13.74 9.19 -4.05
#